data_AF-A0A3C0TN07-F1
#
_entry.id   AF-A0A3C0TN07-F1
#
_cell.length_a   1.000
_cell.length_b   1.000
_cell.length_c   1.000
_cell.angle_alpha   90.00
_cell.angle_beta   90.00
_cell.angle_gamma   90.00
#
_symmetry.space_group_name_H-M   'P 1'
#
loop_
_entity.id
_entity.type
_entity.pdbx_description
1 polymer ?
#
loop_
_entity_poly.entity_id
_entity_poly.type
_entity_poly.pdbx_seq_one_letter_code
_entity_poly.pdbx_strand_id
1 'polypeptide(L)'
;MGRVNCWEYKRCERHPGGRNSEEFGVCPAARDESLDGIHEGANAGRACWVVAGTMGERNGTCPFAREARSCWFCDFFTAVRERESATPLGFSTSRLSMEHTLKNVLDTDHLSRIAGIGNLCSIDSLRDELKRTTEEILGNKLGRKKEVFLRELDNLSARKPSLVVLIKDVSKKVYLMVDDQKAPALERALLGVIDRYL
;
A
#
# COMPACT_ATOMS: atom_id res chain seq x y z
N MET A 1 -6.32 -8.84 -15.03
CA MET A 1 -5.02 -9.48 -15.28
C MET A 1 -4.12 -9.24 -14.07
N GLY A 2 -3.63 -10.31 -13.44
CA GLY A 2 -2.80 -10.24 -12.23
C GLY A 2 -1.42 -9.63 -12.48
N ARG A 3 -0.73 -9.21 -11.41
CA ARG A 3 0.66 -8.74 -11.50
C ARG A 3 1.59 -9.95 -11.63
N VAL A 4 2.65 -9.78 -12.42
CA VAL A 4 3.64 -10.84 -12.66
C VAL A 4 4.93 -10.58 -11.90
N ASN A 5 5.57 -11.66 -11.46
CA ASN A 5 6.87 -11.66 -10.80
C ASN A 5 8.02 -11.60 -11.81
N CYS A 6 9.22 -11.29 -11.33
CA CYS A 6 10.42 -11.18 -12.17
C CYS A 6 10.68 -12.45 -13.00
N TRP A 7 10.51 -13.64 -12.42
CA TRP A 7 10.75 -14.91 -13.10
C TRP A 7 9.73 -15.22 -14.20
N GLU A 8 8.49 -14.77 -14.07
CA GLU A 8 7.46 -14.86 -15.12
C GLU A 8 7.77 -13.88 -16.24
N TYR A 9 8.11 -12.64 -15.89
CA TYR A 9 8.45 -11.59 -16.85
C TYR A 9 9.69 -11.94 -17.67
N LYS A 10 10.76 -12.40 -16.99
CA LYS A 10 12.03 -12.78 -17.62
C LYS A 10 12.01 -14.20 -18.19
N ARG A 11 10.97 -15.00 -17.88
CA ARG A 11 10.83 -16.40 -18.30
C ARG A 11 12.06 -17.23 -17.96
N CYS A 12 12.64 -17.02 -16.77
CA CYS A 12 13.87 -17.71 -16.37
C CYS A 12 13.62 -19.10 -15.78
N GLU A 13 12.37 -19.46 -15.49
CA GLU A 13 11.96 -20.77 -14.96
C GLU A 13 12.66 -21.18 -13.64
N ARG A 14 13.17 -20.22 -12.86
CA ARG A 14 13.78 -20.45 -11.53
C ARG A 14 12.82 -20.22 -10.36
N HIS A 15 11.50 -20.21 -10.61
CA HIS A 15 10.51 -20.25 -9.53
C HIS A 15 10.44 -21.65 -8.89
N PRO A 16 9.81 -21.83 -7.72
CA PRO A 16 9.55 -23.15 -7.16
C PRO A 16 8.85 -24.05 -8.19
N GLY A 17 9.41 -25.25 -8.43
CA GLY A 17 8.90 -26.19 -9.44
C GLY A 17 9.17 -25.80 -10.89
N GLY A 18 9.95 -24.75 -11.17
CA GLY A 18 10.37 -24.39 -12.52
C GLY A 18 11.51 -25.28 -13.02
N ARG A 19 11.58 -25.50 -14.34
CA ARG A 19 12.56 -26.42 -14.96
C ARG A 19 14.01 -26.08 -14.61
N ASN A 20 14.34 -24.78 -14.57
CA ASN A 20 15.69 -24.31 -14.26
C ASN A 20 16.00 -24.30 -12.76
N SER A 21 15.01 -24.59 -11.89
CA SER A 21 15.22 -24.63 -10.45
C SER A 21 15.98 -25.88 -9.98
N GLU A 22 15.93 -26.97 -10.74
CA GLU A 22 16.68 -28.20 -10.44
C GLU A 22 18.17 -28.04 -10.72
N GLU A 23 18.52 -27.44 -11.86
CA GLU A 23 19.90 -27.26 -12.30
C GLU A 23 20.58 -26.04 -11.64
N PHE A 24 19.87 -24.91 -11.54
CA PHE A 24 20.44 -23.64 -11.07
C PHE A 24 19.95 -23.22 -9.68
N GLY A 25 19.16 -24.07 -9.03
CA GLY A 25 18.48 -23.74 -7.78
C GLY A 25 17.32 -22.76 -7.97
N VAL A 26 16.39 -22.78 -7.02
CA VAL A 26 15.29 -21.81 -6.93
C VAL A 26 15.85 -20.40 -6.71
N CYS A 27 15.30 -19.42 -7.44
CA CYS A 27 15.64 -18.01 -7.34
C CYS A 27 15.47 -17.51 -5.89
N PRO A 28 16.47 -16.81 -5.32
CA PRO A 28 16.34 -16.25 -3.97
C PRO A 28 15.12 -15.34 -3.79
N ALA A 29 14.79 -14.51 -4.79
CA ALA A 29 13.59 -13.69 -4.73
C ALA A 29 12.29 -14.51 -4.71
N ALA A 30 12.30 -15.73 -5.24
CA ALA A 30 11.15 -16.62 -5.18
C ALA A 30 11.07 -17.41 -3.87
N ARG A 31 12.09 -17.33 -3.00
CA ARG A 31 12.12 -17.94 -1.65
C ARG A 31 12.02 -16.92 -0.52
N ASP A 32 12.31 -15.65 -0.79
CA ASP A 32 12.30 -14.60 0.21
C ASP A 32 10.87 -14.16 0.52
N GLU A 33 10.26 -14.84 1.48
CA GLU A 33 8.89 -14.60 1.96
C GLU A 33 8.77 -13.29 2.75
N SER A 34 9.87 -12.67 3.19
CA SER A 34 9.79 -11.47 4.03
C SER A 34 9.22 -10.25 3.30
N LEU A 35 9.15 -10.32 1.97
CA LEU A 35 8.57 -9.30 1.12
C LEU A 35 7.30 -9.81 0.39
N ASP A 36 6.74 -10.94 0.81
CA ASP A 36 5.52 -11.46 0.21
C ASP A 36 4.38 -10.43 0.25
N GLY A 37 3.65 -10.33 -0.86
CA GLY A 37 2.61 -9.32 -1.05
C GLY A 37 3.12 -7.91 -1.38
N ILE A 38 4.42 -7.62 -1.33
CA ILE A 38 4.91 -6.29 -1.70
C ILE A 38 4.59 -6.02 -3.17
N HIS A 39 3.95 -4.87 -3.40
CA HIS A 39 3.44 -4.50 -4.71
C HIS A 39 2.57 -5.61 -5.35
N GLU A 40 1.82 -6.39 -4.57
CA GLU A 40 1.02 -7.55 -5.05
C GLU A 40 1.86 -8.63 -5.77
N GLY A 41 3.15 -8.75 -5.41
CA GLY A 41 4.02 -9.84 -5.84
C GLY A 41 3.93 -11.05 -4.92
N ALA A 42 4.37 -12.21 -5.41
CA ALA A 42 4.61 -13.38 -4.58
C ALA A 42 6.06 -13.34 -4.09
N ASN A 43 6.28 -13.54 -2.80
CA ASN A 43 7.57 -13.38 -2.14
C ASN A 43 8.22 -12.04 -2.56
N ALA A 44 9.54 -12.00 -2.70
CA ALA A 44 10.23 -10.83 -3.24
C ALA A 44 10.21 -10.74 -4.79
N GLY A 45 9.29 -11.44 -5.47
CA GLY A 45 9.25 -11.51 -6.94
C GLY A 45 9.08 -10.17 -7.64
N ARG A 46 8.38 -9.23 -7.01
CA ARG A 46 8.23 -7.83 -7.46
C ARG A 46 9.08 -6.83 -6.67
N ALA A 47 10.13 -7.35 -6.03
CA ALA A 47 11.14 -6.60 -5.29
C ALA A 47 12.54 -7.24 -5.45
N CYS A 48 12.77 -7.99 -6.53
CA CYS A 48 13.97 -8.83 -6.65
C CYS A 48 15.30 -8.05 -6.57
N TRP A 49 15.28 -6.74 -6.88
CA TRP A 49 16.44 -5.85 -6.81
C TRP A 49 16.96 -5.61 -5.38
N VAL A 50 16.17 -5.91 -4.35
CA VAL A 50 16.61 -5.83 -2.94
C VAL A 50 16.98 -7.18 -2.33
N VAL A 51 17.02 -8.25 -3.13
CA VAL A 51 17.38 -9.60 -2.67
C VAL A 51 18.72 -10.02 -3.26
N ALA A 52 19.66 -10.35 -2.37
CA ALA A 52 20.99 -10.85 -2.76
C ALA A 52 20.89 -12.19 -3.49
N GLY A 53 21.83 -12.48 -4.40
CA GLY A 53 21.87 -13.75 -5.13
C GLY A 53 20.78 -13.93 -6.20
N THR A 54 19.93 -12.94 -6.43
CA THR A 54 19.07 -12.86 -7.63
C THR A 54 19.86 -12.58 -8.90
N MET A 55 21.13 -12.22 -8.72
CA MET A 55 22.14 -11.99 -9.74
C MET A 55 22.63 -13.35 -10.27
N GLY A 56 22.24 -13.69 -11.50
CA GLY A 56 22.61 -14.96 -12.11
C GLY A 56 24.09 -14.98 -12.48
N GLU A 57 24.89 -15.79 -11.81
CA GLU A 57 26.21 -16.16 -12.32
C GLU A 57 26.09 -17.33 -13.29
N ARG A 58 26.30 -16.99 -14.57
CA ARG A 58 26.67 -17.84 -15.72
C ARG A 58 25.57 -18.75 -16.30
N ASN A 59 25.44 -18.63 -17.63
CA ASN A 59 24.74 -19.53 -18.57
C ASN A 59 23.21 -19.54 -18.62
N GLY A 60 22.52 -18.40 -18.42
CA GLY A 60 21.08 -18.33 -18.67
C GLY A 60 20.44 -17.01 -18.26
N THR A 61 20.80 -15.94 -18.98
CA THR A 61 20.19 -14.60 -19.04
C THR A 61 19.27 -14.13 -17.90
N CYS A 62 19.89 -13.62 -16.83
CA CYS A 62 19.56 -12.27 -16.35
C CYS A 62 20.84 -11.43 -16.49
N PRO A 63 21.05 -10.70 -17.60
CA PRO A 63 22.33 -10.02 -17.89
C PRO A 63 22.61 -8.81 -16.96
N PHE A 64 21.65 -8.43 -16.12
CA PHE A 64 21.66 -7.18 -15.38
C PHE A 64 21.60 -7.44 -13.88
N ALA A 65 22.70 -7.91 -13.30
CA ALA A 65 23.18 -7.28 -12.07
C ALA A 65 24.55 -7.77 -11.60
N ARG A 66 25.58 -6.95 -11.85
CA ARG A 66 26.85 -6.98 -11.09
C ARG A 66 26.85 -5.96 -9.94
N GLU A 67 25.94 -4.98 -9.94
CA GLU A 67 25.84 -3.88 -8.96
C GLU A 67 24.38 -3.38 -8.89
N ALA A 68 23.91 -2.82 -7.77
CA ALA A 68 22.56 -2.23 -7.64
C ALA A 68 22.23 -1.18 -8.74
N ARG A 69 23.24 -0.58 -9.37
CA ARG A 69 23.12 0.34 -10.51
C ARG A 69 22.57 -0.32 -11.78
N SER A 70 22.80 -1.62 -11.95
CA SER A 70 22.32 -2.38 -13.12
C SER A 70 20.78 -2.51 -13.18
N CYS A 71 20.08 -2.45 -12.05
CA CYS A 71 18.62 -2.59 -12.01
C CYS A 71 17.93 -1.41 -12.69
N TRP A 72 18.59 -0.25 -12.80
CA TRP A 72 18.07 0.91 -13.53
C TRP A 72 17.89 0.65 -15.03
N PHE A 73 18.59 -0.34 -15.58
CA PHE A 73 18.47 -0.77 -16.97
C PHE A 73 17.61 -2.04 -17.13
N CYS A 74 17.02 -2.55 -16.04
CA CYS A 74 16.18 -3.73 -16.11
C CYS A 74 14.73 -3.34 -16.46
N ASP A 75 14.23 -3.83 -17.59
CA ASP A 75 12.85 -3.53 -18.04
C ASP A 75 11.78 -3.92 -17.02
N PHE A 76 12.01 -5.02 -16.27
CA PHE A 76 11.08 -5.43 -15.22
C PHE A 76 11.07 -4.42 -14.06
N PHE A 77 12.24 -3.96 -13.63
CA PHE A 77 12.35 -2.94 -12.58
C PHE A 77 11.68 -1.63 -13.03
N THR A 78 11.93 -1.19 -14.26
CA THR A 78 11.32 0.02 -14.82
C THR A 78 9.80 -0.10 -14.87
N ALA A 79 9.28 -1.23 -15.37
CA ALA A 79 7.83 -1.48 -15.43
C ALA A 79 7.18 -1.52 -14.04
N VAL A 80 7.85 -2.13 -13.04
CA VAL A 80 7.37 -2.12 -11.65
C VAL A 80 7.40 -0.69 -11.11
N ARG A 81 8.51 0.03 -11.26
CA ARG A 81 8.65 1.41 -10.80
C ARG A 81 7.55 2.31 -11.34
N GLU A 82 7.35 2.33 -12.65
CA GLU A 82 6.34 3.18 -13.29
C GLU A 82 4.94 2.87 -12.79
N ARG A 83 4.62 1.58 -12.63
CA ARG A 83 3.31 1.15 -12.16
C ARG A 83 3.08 1.47 -10.68
N GLU A 84 4.05 1.17 -9.82
CA GLU A 84 3.87 1.32 -8.37
C GLU A 84 4.02 2.76 -7.88
N SER A 85 4.76 3.60 -8.60
CA SER A 85 4.93 5.01 -8.22
C SER A 85 3.60 5.78 -8.19
N ALA A 86 2.62 5.34 -8.98
CA ALA A 86 1.27 5.93 -9.01
C ALA A 86 0.32 5.30 -7.97
N THR A 87 0.72 4.23 -7.28
CA THR A 87 -0.11 3.57 -6.27
C THR A 87 0.04 4.25 -4.91
N PRO A 88 -0.95 4.12 -4.01
CA PRO A 88 -0.84 4.64 -2.64
C PRO A 88 0.33 4.04 -1.84
N LEU A 89 0.70 2.79 -2.11
CA LEU A 89 1.85 2.13 -1.48
C LEU A 89 3.19 2.71 -1.98
N GLY A 90 3.19 3.32 -3.17
CA GLY A 90 4.35 3.88 -3.82
C GLY A 90 5.36 2.82 -4.27
N PHE A 91 6.53 3.31 -4.67
CA PHE A 91 7.67 2.49 -5.08
C PHE A 91 8.87 2.77 -4.18
N SER A 92 9.67 1.74 -3.90
CA SER A 92 10.91 1.87 -3.13
C SER A 92 12.05 1.07 -3.73
N THR A 93 13.28 1.53 -3.51
CA THR A 93 14.52 0.80 -3.83
C THR A 93 15.20 0.24 -2.57
N SER A 94 14.64 0.49 -1.39
CA SER A 94 15.19 0.08 -0.11
C SER A 94 14.38 -1.06 0.50
N ARG A 95 15.06 -2.16 0.87
CA ARG A 95 14.44 -3.29 1.57
C ARG A 95 13.72 -2.85 2.83
N LEU A 96 14.41 -2.09 3.69
CA LEU A 96 13.86 -1.59 4.96
C LEU A 96 12.57 -0.78 4.76
N SER A 97 12.53 0.03 3.70
CA SER A 97 11.34 0.81 3.38
C SER A 97 10.17 -0.08 2.97
N MET A 98 10.41 -1.14 2.18
CA MET A 98 9.36 -2.09 1.80
C MET A 98 8.86 -2.92 2.97
N GLU A 99 9.74 -3.40 3.83
CA GLU A 99 9.38 -4.14 5.05
C GLU A 99 8.50 -3.28 5.97
N HIS A 100 8.85 -2.01 6.12
CA HIS A 100 8.03 -1.07 6.89
C HIS A 100 6.66 -0.83 6.24
N THR A 101 6.59 -0.71 4.91
CA THR A 101 5.32 -0.61 4.18
C THR A 101 4.44 -1.83 4.42
N LEU A 102 4.99 -3.05 4.29
CA LEU A 102 4.25 -4.29 4.55
C LEU A 102 3.74 -4.37 5.98
N LYS A 103 4.60 -4.06 6.96
CA LYS A 103 4.18 -4.02 8.36
C LYS A 103 3.00 -3.08 8.58
N ASN A 104 3.05 -1.89 8.01
CA ASN A 104 1.95 -0.92 8.12
C ASN A 104 0.65 -1.41 7.47
N VAL A 105 0.74 -2.20 6.38
CA VAL A 105 -0.41 -2.83 5.72
C VAL A 105 -0.97 -3.99 6.55
N LEU A 106 -0.12 -4.84 7.10
CA LEU A 106 -0.54 -5.97 7.94
C LEU A 106 -1.15 -5.51 9.27
N ASP A 107 -0.54 -4.51 9.93
CA ASP A 107 -1.07 -3.90 11.15
C ASP A 107 -2.45 -3.27 10.88
N THR A 108 -2.58 -2.64 9.70
CA THR A 108 -3.83 -2.10 9.16
C THR A 108 -4.90 -3.18 8.97
N ASP A 109 -4.56 -4.29 8.32
CA ASP A 109 -5.49 -5.38 8.01
C ASP A 109 -5.94 -6.07 9.31
N HIS A 110 -4.99 -6.33 10.20
CA HIS A 110 -5.25 -6.90 11.51
C HIS A 110 -6.20 -6.02 12.34
N LEU A 111 -5.99 -4.70 12.36
CA LEU A 111 -6.91 -3.78 13.02
C LEU A 111 -8.30 -3.78 12.35
N SER A 112 -8.35 -3.90 11.02
CA SER A 112 -9.60 -4.00 10.27
C SER A 112 -10.36 -5.29 10.60
N ARG A 113 -9.66 -6.40 10.78
CA ARG A 113 -10.22 -7.69 11.17
C ARG A 113 -10.69 -7.73 12.63
N ILE A 114 -9.90 -7.17 13.56
CA ILE A 114 -10.30 -7.04 14.98
C ILE A 114 -11.54 -6.16 15.11
N ALA A 115 -11.61 -5.08 14.32
CA ALA A 115 -12.75 -4.18 14.31
C ALA A 115 -14.03 -4.80 13.69
N GLY A 116 -13.98 -6.05 13.23
CA GLY A 116 -15.16 -6.75 12.72
C GLY A 116 -15.62 -6.28 11.35
N ILE A 117 -14.75 -5.63 10.56
CA ILE A 117 -15.07 -5.09 9.22
C ILE A 117 -15.40 -6.22 8.24
N GLY A 118 -16.63 -6.73 8.33
CA GLY A 118 -17.24 -7.72 7.46
C GLY A 118 -18.23 -7.03 6.54
N ASN A 119 -18.07 -7.23 5.22
CA ASN A 119 -18.86 -6.64 4.13
C ASN A 119 -18.80 -5.11 4.04
N LEU A 120 -17.69 -4.62 3.47
CA LEU A 120 -17.55 -3.23 3.05
C LEU A 120 -18.56 -2.87 1.93
N CYS A 121 -19.49 -1.96 2.23
CA CYS A 121 -19.84 -0.91 1.28
C CYS A 121 -18.54 -0.29 0.71
N SER A 122 -18.53 0.11 -0.56
CA SER A 122 -17.32 0.69 -1.18
C SER A 122 -16.68 1.75 -0.28
N ILE A 123 -15.34 1.82 -0.26
CA ILE A 123 -14.60 2.92 0.37
C ILE A 123 -15.15 4.29 -0.07
N ASP A 124 -15.66 4.38 -1.30
CA ASP A 124 -16.33 5.57 -1.81
C ASP A 124 -17.63 5.88 -1.05
N SER A 125 -18.43 4.87 -0.70
CA SER A 125 -19.67 5.03 0.07
C SER A 125 -19.42 5.51 1.50
N LEU A 126 -18.36 5.02 2.14
CA LEU A 126 -17.94 5.52 3.45
C LEU A 126 -17.40 6.96 3.34
N ARG A 127 -16.59 7.25 2.30
CA ARG A 127 -16.06 8.60 2.04
C ARG A 127 -17.21 9.60 1.92
N ASP A 128 -18.23 9.27 1.14
CA ASP A 128 -19.38 10.14 0.94
C ASP A 128 -20.16 10.37 2.23
N GLU A 129 -20.27 9.35 3.09
CA GLU A 129 -20.95 9.50 4.37
C GLU A 129 -20.15 10.36 5.36
N LEU A 130 -18.83 10.15 5.47
CA LEU A 130 -17.96 10.99 6.29
C LEU A 130 -17.99 12.46 5.84
N LYS A 131 -18.06 12.71 4.52
CA LYS A 131 -18.25 14.05 3.97
C LYS A 131 -19.58 14.64 4.43
N ARG A 132 -20.70 13.95 4.19
CA ARG A 132 -22.05 14.43 4.58
C ARG A 132 -22.12 14.78 6.07
N THR A 133 -21.68 13.88 6.94
CA THR A 133 -21.68 14.10 8.40
C THR A 133 -20.80 15.28 8.80
N THR A 134 -19.66 15.46 8.15
CA THR A 134 -18.80 16.64 8.35
C THR A 134 -19.51 17.93 7.96
N GLU A 135 -20.20 17.95 6.81
CA GLU A 135 -20.91 19.13 6.33
C GLU A 135 -22.08 19.53 7.22
N GLU A 136 -22.82 18.55 7.74
CA GLU A 136 -23.93 18.75 8.67
C GLU A 136 -23.46 19.40 9.98
N ILE A 137 -22.33 18.93 10.54
CA ILE A 137 -21.86 19.36 11.87
C ILE A 137 -21.13 20.70 11.83
N LEU A 138 -20.30 20.92 10.81
CA LEU A 138 -19.55 22.17 10.68
C LEU A 138 -20.46 23.31 10.17
N GLY A 139 -21.52 22.96 9.44
CA GLY A 139 -22.47 23.90 8.85
C GLY A 139 -21.81 24.91 7.90
N ASN A 140 -22.58 25.90 7.46
CA ASN A 140 -22.11 26.94 6.53
C ASN A 140 -21.18 27.98 7.17
N LYS A 141 -20.97 27.95 8.50
CA LYS A 141 -20.25 29.00 9.25
C LYS A 141 -18.71 28.87 9.23
N LEU A 142 -18.14 27.79 8.69
CA LEU A 142 -16.68 27.56 8.72
C LEU A 142 -15.90 28.08 7.50
N GLY A 143 -16.57 28.55 6.44
CA GLY A 143 -15.93 29.15 5.26
C GLY A 143 -14.72 28.35 4.72
N ARG A 144 -13.58 29.02 4.53
CA ARG A 144 -12.32 28.46 3.98
C ARG A 144 -11.78 27.23 4.72
N LYS A 145 -12.03 27.09 6.03
CA LYS A 145 -11.55 25.93 6.82
C LYS A 145 -12.30 24.64 6.47
N LYS A 146 -13.58 24.74 6.08
CA LYS A 146 -14.40 23.62 5.59
C LYS A 146 -13.80 23.05 4.30
N GLU A 147 -13.47 23.90 3.34
CA GLU A 147 -12.90 23.48 2.05
C GLU A 147 -11.53 22.81 2.23
N VAL A 148 -10.69 23.32 3.13
CA VAL A 148 -9.39 22.70 3.44
C VAL A 148 -9.60 21.32 4.06
N PHE A 149 -10.50 21.19 5.03
CA PHE A 149 -10.79 19.90 5.67
C PHE A 149 -11.35 18.87 4.68
N LEU A 150 -12.29 19.26 3.82
CA LEU A 150 -12.87 18.37 2.80
C LEU A 150 -11.83 17.93 1.76
N ARG A 151 -10.98 18.84 1.29
CA ARG A 151 -9.85 18.51 0.40
C ARG A 151 -8.85 17.56 1.07
N GLU A 152 -8.61 17.74 2.37
CA GLU A 152 -7.75 16.82 3.11
C GLU A 152 -8.40 15.47 3.32
N LEU A 153 -9.72 15.38 3.53
CA LEU A 153 -10.46 14.13 3.58
C LEU A 153 -10.32 13.36 2.25
N ASP A 154 -10.45 14.07 1.12
CA ASP A 154 -10.21 13.53 -0.22
C ASP A 154 -8.78 13.00 -0.38
N ASN A 155 -7.78 13.79 0.02
CA ASN A 155 -6.38 13.39 -0.05
C ASN A 155 -6.02 12.23 0.88
N LEU A 156 -6.62 12.16 2.08
CA LEU A 156 -6.40 11.09 3.05
C LEU A 156 -6.95 9.76 2.52
N SER A 157 -8.13 9.79 1.91
CA SER A 157 -8.76 8.61 1.30
C SER A 157 -8.04 8.12 0.03
N ALA A 158 -7.35 9.00 -0.69
CA ALA A 158 -6.56 8.64 -1.87
C ALA A 158 -5.19 8.02 -1.53
N ARG A 159 -4.66 8.30 -0.32
CA ARG A 159 -3.30 7.91 0.08
C ARG A 159 -3.23 6.72 1.04
N LYS A 160 -4.34 6.31 1.67
CA LYS A 160 -4.29 5.30 2.74
C LYS A 160 -5.35 4.21 2.57
N PRO A 161 -4.95 2.93 2.47
CA PRO A 161 -5.86 1.82 2.18
C PRO A 161 -6.65 1.32 3.40
N SER A 162 -6.37 1.82 4.62
CA SER A 162 -7.05 1.35 5.83
C SER A 162 -8.01 2.34 6.40
N LEU A 163 -9.22 1.84 6.66
CA LEU A 163 -10.24 2.57 7.37
C LEU A 163 -9.71 3.05 8.74
N VAL A 164 -9.05 2.19 9.50
CA VAL A 164 -8.54 2.53 10.85
C VAL A 164 -7.53 3.69 10.85
N VAL A 165 -6.66 3.79 9.86
CA VAL A 165 -5.70 4.91 9.78
C VAL A 165 -6.39 6.18 9.30
N LEU A 166 -7.35 6.07 8.39
CA LEU A 166 -8.19 7.21 7.98
C LEU A 166 -8.89 7.81 9.20
N ILE A 167 -9.45 6.97 10.08
CA ILE A 167 -10.15 7.39 11.30
C ILE A 167 -9.24 8.16 12.24
N LYS A 168 -8.07 7.59 12.57
CA LYS A 168 -7.10 8.23 13.47
C LYS A 168 -6.63 9.59 12.95
N ASP A 169 -6.36 9.67 11.65
CA ASP A 169 -5.91 10.93 11.04
C ASP A 169 -7.02 11.97 10.97
N VAL A 170 -8.25 11.55 10.64
CA VAL A 170 -9.42 12.44 10.64
C VAL A 170 -9.67 12.96 12.06
N SER A 171 -9.73 12.11 13.08
CA SER A 171 -9.85 12.52 14.49
C SER A 171 -8.79 13.55 14.87
N LYS A 172 -7.51 13.25 14.61
CA LYS A 172 -6.40 14.16 14.93
C LYS A 172 -6.54 15.51 14.25
N LYS A 173 -6.99 15.55 12.99
CA LYS A 173 -7.17 16.80 12.24
C LYS A 173 -8.40 17.59 12.66
N VAL A 174 -9.48 16.93 13.04
CA VAL A 174 -10.66 17.58 13.62
C VAL A 174 -10.25 18.44 14.81
N TYR A 175 -9.45 17.90 15.72
CA TYR A 175 -8.93 18.65 16.88
C TYR A 175 -7.99 19.81 16.52
N LEU A 176 -7.29 19.74 15.39
CA LEU A 176 -6.38 20.80 14.95
C LEU A 176 -7.09 21.93 14.20
N MET A 177 -8.25 21.66 13.59
CA MET A 177 -8.92 22.59 12.67
C MET A 177 -10.21 23.18 13.22
N VAL A 178 -10.84 22.49 14.18
CA VAL A 178 -12.14 22.82 14.76
C VAL A 178 -11.93 23.27 16.20
N ASP A 179 -12.74 24.22 16.66
CA ASP A 179 -12.77 24.67 18.05
C ASP A 179 -12.97 23.48 19.01
N ASP A 180 -12.30 23.50 20.16
CA ASP A 180 -12.39 22.48 21.22
C ASP A 180 -13.84 22.17 21.64
N GLN A 181 -14.77 23.12 21.49
CA GLN A 181 -16.18 22.88 21.79
C GLN A 181 -16.91 22.00 20.75
N LYS A 182 -16.43 21.98 19.51
CA LYS A 182 -17.07 21.28 18.39
C LYS A 182 -16.31 20.03 17.96
N ALA A 183 -15.01 19.96 18.23
CA ALA A 183 -14.18 18.79 17.93
C ALA A 183 -14.75 17.48 18.55
N PRO A 184 -15.22 17.44 19.81
CA PRO A 184 -15.78 16.21 20.40
C PRO A 184 -17.13 15.80 19.80
N ALA A 185 -17.92 16.74 19.29
CA ALA A 185 -19.19 16.45 18.62
C ALA A 185 -18.94 15.86 17.23
N LEU A 186 -17.98 16.44 16.49
CA LEU A 186 -17.58 15.96 15.18
C LEU A 186 -16.89 14.59 15.28
N GLU A 187 -15.97 14.41 16.22
CA GLU A 187 -15.32 13.11 16.43
C GLU A 187 -16.33 12.01 16.76
N ARG A 188 -17.26 12.24 17.70
CA ARG A 188 -18.30 11.25 18.05
C ARG A 188 -19.18 10.91 16.85
N ALA A 189 -19.52 11.88 16.01
CA ALA A 189 -20.34 11.62 14.84
C ALA A 189 -19.59 10.85 13.76
N LEU A 190 -18.31 11.16 13.54
CA LEU A 190 -17.46 10.43 12.61
C LEU A 190 -17.26 8.99 13.09
N LEU A 191 -16.97 8.78 14.37
CA LEU A 191 -16.93 7.45 15.00
C LEU A 191 -18.26 6.71 14.84
N GLY A 192 -19.39 7.41 15.00
CA GLY A 192 -20.70 6.82 14.75
C GLY A 192 -20.96 6.46 13.28
N VAL A 193 -20.37 7.17 12.31
CA VAL A 193 -20.41 6.79 10.88
C VAL A 193 -19.59 5.53 10.67
N ILE A 194 -18.39 5.50 11.26
CA ILE A 194 -17.50 4.35 11.20
C ILE A 194 -18.19 3.11 11.77
N ASP A 195 -18.73 3.19 12.99
CA ASP A 195 -19.43 2.08 13.67
C ASP A 195 -20.65 1.54 12.90
N ARG A 196 -21.22 2.30 11.96
CA ARG A 196 -22.29 1.80 11.07
C ARG A 196 -21.76 0.98 9.88
N TYR A 197 -20.47 1.13 9.59
CA TYR A 197 -19.75 0.48 8.50
C TYR A 197 -18.75 -0.59 9.01
N LEU A 198 -18.58 -0.70 10.34
CA LEU A 198 -17.94 -1.80 11.06
C LEU A 198 -19.01 -2.80 11.51
#